data_AF-A0A327K104-F1
#
_entry.id   AF-A0A327K104-F1
#
_cell.length_a   1.000
_cell.length_b   1.000
_cell.length_c   1.000
_cell.angle_alpha   90.00
_cell.angle_beta   90.00
_cell.angle_gamma   90.00
#
_symmetry.space_group_name_H-M   'P 1'
#
loop_
_entity.id
_entity.type
_entity.pdbx_description
1 polymer ?
#
loop_
_entity_poly.entity_id
_entity_poly.type
_entity_poly.pdbx_seq_one_letter_code
_entity_poly.pdbx_strand_id
1 'polypeptide(L)' 'VEPMTSVAAMTLKMRADEITDGAKAADIVANAPLSEDNFFLVPKVVE' A
#
# COMPACT_ATOMS: atom_id res chain seq x y z
N VAL A 1 25.92 -11.91 20.53
CA VAL A 1 24.97 -12.90 20.00
C VAL A 1 24.34 -12.25 18.79
N GLU A 2 24.38 -12.90 17.64
CA GLU A 2 23.79 -12.36 16.41
C GLU A 2 22.27 -12.19 16.58
N PRO A 3 21.67 -11.10 16.06
CA PRO A 3 20.24 -10.85 16.21
C PRO A 3 19.43 -11.88 15.41
N MET A 4 18.43 -12.48 16.06
CA MET A 4 17.47 -13.34 15.36
C MET A 4 16.53 -12.50 14.49
N THR A 5 16.35 -12.91 13.23
CA THR A 5 15.45 -12.26 12.26
C THR A 5 14.10 -12.97 12.11
N SER A 6 14.03 -14.26 12.46
CA SER A 6 12.83 -15.09 12.45
C SER A 6 12.99 -16.28 13.41
N VAL A 7 11.86 -16.84 13.87
CA VAL A 7 11.81 -18.03 14.75
C VAL A 7 12.06 -19.32 13.96
N ALA A 8 11.81 -19.33 12.64
CA ALA A 8 11.99 -20.49 11.78
C ALA A 8 12.89 -20.16 10.58
N ALA A 9 13.67 -21.15 10.12
CA ALA A 9 14.40 -21.06 8.87
C ALA A 9 13.40 -21.03 7.71
N MET A 10 13.37 -19.94 6.95
CA MET A 10 12.45 -19.74 5.84
C MET A 10 13.18 -19.22 4.61
N THR A 11 12.77 -19.71 3.45
CA THR A 11 13.17 -19.15 2.17
C THR A 11 12.32 -17.92 1.84
N LEU A 12 12.82 -17.05 0.96
CA LEU A 12 12.05 -15.88 0.51
C LEU A 12 10.79 -16.33 -0.25
N LYS A 13 9.63 -15.82 0.16
CA LYS A 13 8.36 -16.07 -0.53
C LYS A 13 8.29 -15.24 -1.81
N MET A 14 8.27 -15.92 -2.95
CA MET A 14 8.05 -15.29 -4.25
C MET A 14 6.54 -15.09 -4.49
N ARG A 15 6.19 -13.99 -5.18
CA ARG A 15 4.82 -13.72 -5.65
C ARG A 15 4.70 -14.15 -7.11
N ALA A 16 3.49 -14.55 -7.54
CA ALA A 16 3.19 -14.71 -8.96
C ALA A 16 3.16 -13.33 -9.65
N ASP A 17 3.60 -13.28 -10.91
CA ASP A 17 3.55 -12.06 -11.74
C ASP A 17 2.21 -12.00 -12.47
N GLU A 18 1.16 -11.61 -11.73
CA GLU A 18 -0.21 -11.57 -12.22
C GLU A 18 -0.90 -10.26 -11.81
N ILE A 19 -1.78 -9.78 -12.69
CA ILE A 19 -2.64 -8.62 -12.42
C ILE A 19 -3.96 -9.16 -11.83
N THR A 20 -4.27 -8.83 -10.58
CA THR A 20 -5.44 -9.36 -9.86
C THR A 20 -6.53 -8.32 -9.57
N ASP A 21 -6.30 -7.04 -9.89
CA ASP A 21 -7.21 -5.96 -9.48
C ASP A 21 -7.20 -4.75 -10.45
N GLY A 22 -8.23 -3.89 -10.36
CA GLY A 22 -8.37 -2.66 -11.15
C GLY A 22 -9.75 -1.99 -11.03
N ALA A 23 -9.90 -0.82 -11.68
CA ALA A 23 -11.16 -0.11 -11.92
C ALA A 23 -12.03 0.24 -10.68
N LYS A 24 -11.45 0.32 -9.49
CA LYS A 24 -12.15 0.57 -8.21
C LYS A 24 -11.73 1.87 -7.51
N ALA A 25 -11.43 2.90 -8.29
CA ALA A 25 -10.91 4.17 -7.79
C ALA A 25 -11.82 4.78 -6.70
N ALA A 26 -13.14 4.72 -6.90
CA ALA A 26 -14.13 5.19 -5.95
C ALA A 26 -14.08 4.44 -4.60
N ASP A 27 -13.90 3.12 -4.62
CA ASP A 27 -13.80 2.30 -3.41
C ASP A 27 -12.53 2.61 -2.61
N ILE A 28 -11.43 2.92 -3.31
CA ILE A 28 -10.14 3.27 -2.71
C ILE A 28 -10.22 4.59 -1.94
N VAL A 29 -10.89 5.60 -2.50
CA VAL A 29 -11.01 6.93 -1.87
C VAL A 29 -12.18 7.05 -0.89
N ALA A 30 -13.00 6.01 -0.73
CA ALA A 30 -14.24 6.05 0.07
C ALA A 30 -14.02 6.45 1.55
N ASN A 31 -12.85 6.14 2.11
CA ASN A 31 -12.50 6.49 3.49
C ASN A 31 -11.56 7.71 3.59
N ALA A 32 -11.27 8.39 2.46
CA ALA A 32 -10.38 9.54 2.46
C ALA A 32 -11.03 10.71 3.22
N PRO A 33 -10.30 11.41 4.12
CA PRO A 33 -10.81 12.60 4.78
C PRO A 33 -11.20 13.71 3.79
N LEU A 34 -10.47 13.80 2.68
CA LEU A 34 -10.75 14.71 1.58
C LEU A 34 -10.23 14.09 0.28
N SER A 35 -11.08 14.04 -0.74
CA SER A 35 -10.72 13.56 -2.08
C SER A 35 -11.44 14.36 -3.16
N GLU A 36 -10.84 14.42 -4.35
CA GLU A 36 -11.37 15.09 -5.55
C GLU A 36 -10.93 14.31 -6.79
N ASP A 37 -11.84 14.01 -7.73
CA ASP A 37 -11.55 13.24 -8.96
C ASP A 37 -10.78 11.92 -8.75
N ASN A 38 -11.02 11.23 -7.63
CA ASN A 38 -10.29 10.04 -7.16
C ASN A 38 -8.82 10.27 -6.75
N PHE A 39 -8.45 11.50 -6.43
CA PHE A 39 -7.17 11.87 -5.81
C PHE A 39 -7.34 12.12 -4.31
N PHE A 40 -6.33 11.76 -3.53
CA PHE A 40 -6.23 12.16 -2.12
C PHE A 40 -5.71 13.60 -2.04
N LEU A 41 -6.44 14.47 -1.33
CA LEU A 41 -6.02 15.85 -1.15
C LEU A 41 -5.11 15.97 0.08
N VAL A 42 -3.95 16.60 -0.10
CA VAL A 42 -2.95 16.83 0.96
C VAL A 42 -2.59 18.32 0.98
N PRO A 43 -2.54 18.97 2.15
CA PRO A 43 -2.13 20.37 2.24
C PRO A 43 -0.72 20.56 1.69
N LYS A 44 -0.57 21.50 0.75
CA LYS A 44 0.75 21.96 0.33
C LYS A 44 1.32 22.83 1.44
N VAL A 45 2.42 22.41 2.06
CA VAL A 45 3.18 23.29 2.95
C VAL A 45 3.98 24.26 2.08
N VAL A 46 3.82 25.56 2.35
CA VAL A 46 4.58 26.63 1.72
C VAL A 46 5.16 27.47 2.86
N GLU A 47 6.48 27.69 2.84
CA GLU A 47 7.20 28.63 3.72
C GLU A 47 7.26 30.02 3.10
#